data_AF-A0A965TK68-F1
#
_entry.id   AF-A0A965TK68-F1
#
_cell.length_a   1.000
_cell.length_b   1.000
_cell.length_c   1.000
_cell.angle_alpha   90.00
_cell.angle_beta   90.00
_cell.angle_gamma   90.00
#
_symmetry.space_group_name_H-M   'P 1'
#
loop_
_entity.id
_entity.type
_entity.pdbx_description
1 polymer ?
#
loop_
_entity_poly.entity_id
_entity_poly.type
_entity_poly.pdbx_seq_one_letter_code
_entity_poly.pdbx_strand_id
1 'polypeptide(L)'
;MERSRMIIPVIWHSQQESDLVPAWGSKIPPAFPAQSPFAAKLQQEVLDAWRVLCENEAHLLHLDAIGPECLHLQDESRIHLVLAGPMEIRQIWPLVHEVLVLPLEGGLTESWLPVDLNWTGYGEVRTSSRGTWLRRLSAAEKMDQLVRAGGCDLHLHTTASDGTDTPQELFARIKANRLSSFAVTDHDLLDSLDTMIDLVQASCRNSDDPYCPVFVPGVEISVSEGRELHILGYFPNGGHHQLNDFLTQQRQARHERNTAMVLQLQRLGYDITLPDLIDKGQGVVGRMQAALLLTERGYTRSTQEAFEHVLGFGKPGYIERPRPNLAQAVWQIRQAGGVPVLAHPAVYHWCGERAIVDEKLVKKLKDAKSKGLLGVEAFHGEASREACLEISAAARYLGLVRTCGSDDHGTNKKHTTLYHKDTHFLAGREILVVGALIRRNENRWLVLEDYPGLAAPQDSSHAHFLLARRATTGHGLGKWELPGGKVEVGENPRDALRREIREEMGLDTEVGPLAELLTHDYDGFRIILACFGVRLLEGPLQMTAHDQMIWATAHEALHLDVLAADVALFEELARQDR
;
A
#
# COMPACT_ATOMS: atom_id res chain seq x y z
N MET A 1 -15.95 -20.81 -43.58
CA MET A 1 -14.63 -20.38 -43.08
C MET A 1 -14.89 -19.32 -42.04
N GLU A 2 -14.95 -19.74 -40.79
CA GLU A 2 -15.07 -18.87 -39.62
C GLU A 2 -13.86 -17.93 -39.58
N ARG A 3 -14.12 -16.63 -39.41
CA ARG A 3 -13.09 -15.58 -39.41
C ARG A 3 -12.57 -15.41 -37.98
N SER A 4 -11.25 -15.48 -37.83
CA SER A 4 -10.50 -15.53 -36.58
C SER A 4 -10.55 -14.21 -35.81
N ARG A 5 -10.80 -14.27 -34.50
CA ARG A 5 -10.54 -13.16 -33.56
C ARG A 5 -9.05 -13.18 -33.18
N MET A 6 -8.39 -12.02 -33.14
CA MET A 6 -6.99 -11.88 -32.71
C MET A 6 -6.96 -11.35 -31.28
N ILE A 7 -6.25 -12.06 -30.39
CA ILE A 7 -6.08 -11.66 -28.98
C ILE A 7 -4.61 -11.31 -28.79
N ILE A 8 -4.28 -10.15 -28.22
CA ILE A 8 -2.90 -9.77 -27.91
C ILE A 8 -2.69 -9.84 -26.38
N PRO A 9 -2.28 -11.00 -25.81
CA PRO A 9 -1.86 -11.04 -24.41
C PRO A 9 -0.61 -10.19 -24.17
N VAL A 10 -0.51 -9.47 -23.04
CA VAL A 10 0.70 -8.71 -22.69
C VAL A 10 1.38 -9.37 -21.48
N ILE A 11 2.62 -9.83 -21.65
CA ILE A 11 3.45 -10.36 -20.56
C ILE A 11 4.29 -9.23 -19.97
N TRP A 12 4.18 -9.02 -18.66
CA TRP A 12 4.98 -8.01 -17.97
C TRP A 12 6.39 -8.51 -17.65
N HIS A 13 7.37 -7.61 -17.79
CA HIS A 13 8.70 -7.74 -17.20
C HIS A 13 8.75 -6.92 -15.90
N SER A 14 9.12 -7.54 -14.78
CA SER A 14 9.28 -6.87 -13.48
C SER A 14 10.44 -5.86 -13.50
N GLN A 15 10.30 -4.73 -12.79
CA GLN A 15 11.35 -3.73 -12.58
C GLN A 15 12.41 -4.13 -11.52
N GLN A 16 12.40 -5.37 -11.02
CA GLN A 16 13.48 -5.90 -10.18
C GLN A 16 14.19 -7.04 -10.92
N GLU A 17 15.48 -6.86 -11.16
CA GLU A 17 16.37 -7.77 -11.91
C GLU A 17 16.47 -9.21 -11.36
N SER A 18 15.89 -9.52 -10.20
CA SER A 18 16.14 -10.79 -9.50
C SER A 18 15.03 -11.86 -9.55
N ASP A 19 13.83 -11.59 -10.06
CA ASP A 19 12.70 -12.55 -9.97
C ASP A 19 12.13 -12.95 -11.34
N LEU A 20 12.99 -13.25 -12.31
CA LEU A 20 12.59 -13.83 -13.59
C LEU A 20 12.82 -15.34 -13.58
N VAL A 21 11.77 -16.11 -13.32
CA VAL A 21 11.67 -17.47 -13.83
C VAL A 21 10.39 -17.53 -14.66
N PRO A 22 10.48 -17.61 -16.01
CA PRO A 22 9.33 -17.98 -16.82
C PRO A 22 8.78 -19.31 -16.27
N ALA A 23 7.47 -19.54 -16.35
CA ALA A 23 6.88 -20.84 -16.01
C ALA A 23 7.50 -22.03 -16.78
N TRP A 24 8.34 -21.74 -17.79
CA TRP A 24 9.23 -22.67 -18.46
C TRP A 24 10.65 -22.46 -17.92
N GLY A 25 11.03 -23.27 -16.93
CA GLY A 25 12.38 -23.25 -16.37
C GLY A 25 13.44 -23.59 -17.42
N SER A 26 14.02 -22.59 -18.07
CA SER A 26 15.35 -22.61 -18.70
C SER A 26 15.69 -21.22 -19.25
N LYS A 27 17.00 -20.90 -19.24
CA LYS A 27 17.55 -19.73 -19.94
C LYS A 27 17.02 -19.70 -21.39
N ILE A 28 16.64 -18.52 -21.89
CA ILE A 28 16.33 -18.29 -23.31
C ILE A 28 17.44 -18.95 -24.15
N PRO A 29 17.16 -20.03 -24.91
CA PRO A 29 18.19 -20.69 -25.71
C PRO A 29 18.66 -19.77 -26.84
N PRO A 30 19.94 -19.86 -27.28
CA PRO A 30 20.41 -19.08 -28.42
C PRO A 30 19.61 -19.43 -29.69
N ALA A 31 19.37 -18.39 -30.50
CA ALA A 31 18.52 -18.42 -31.68
C ALA A 31 18.84 -19.58 -32.63
N PHE A 32 17.83 -20.42 -32.91
CA PHE A 32 17.81 -21.32 -34.06
C PHE A 32 16.64 -20.96 -34.97
N PRO A 33 16.82 -20.98 -36.30
CA PRO A 33 15.76 -20.62 -37.24
C PRO A 33 14.79 -21.80 -37.39
N ALA A 34 13.68 -21.78 -36.67
CA ALA A 34 12.54 -22.67 -36.93
C ALA A 34 11.43 -21.91 -37.67
N GLN A 35 10.83 -22.56 -38.67
CA GLN A 35 9.79 -22.01 -39.52
C GLN A 35 8.55 -21.61 -38.70
N SER A 36 8.15 -20.35 -38.81
CA SER A 36 6.98 -19.76 -38.16
C SER A 36 5.67 -20.43 -38.60
N PRO A 37 4.69 -20.65 -37.69
CA PRO A 37 3.30 -20.88 -38.08
C PRO A 37 2.62 -19.64 -38.72
N PHE A 38 3.20 -18.44 -38.59
CA PHE A 38 2.72 -17.21 -39.22
C PHE A 38 3.47 -16.92 -40.53
N ALA A 39 2.74 -16.74 -41.64
CA ALA A 39 3.34 -16.23 -42.87
C ALA A 39 3.97 -14.85 -42.62
N ALA A 40 5.13 -14.55 -43.22
CA ALA A 40 5.84 -13.27 -43.04
C ALA A 40 4.95 -12.04 -43.27
N LYS A 41 3.96 -12.15 -44.15
CA LYS A 41 2.93 -11.13 -44.39
C LYS A 41 2.11 -10.84 -43.13
N LEU A 42 1.65 -11.88 -42.43
CA LEU A 42 0.85 -11.76 -41.21
C LEU A 42 1.67 -11.20 -40.04
N GLN A 43 2.98 -11.52 -39.98
CA GLN A 43 3.89 -10.93 -38.99
C GLN A 43 4.05 -9.41 -39.18
N GLN A 44 4.20 -8.95 -40.43
CA GLN A 44 4.30 -7.53 -40.75
C GLN A 44 2.97 -6.80 -40.49
N GLU A 45 1.84 -7.40 -40.86
CA GLU A 45 0.50 -6.85 -40.57
C GLU A 45 0.29 -6.64 -39.05
N VAL A 46 0.77 -7.57 -38.21
CA VAL A 46 0.71 -7.46 -36.75
C VAL A 46 1.60 -6.33 -36.22
N LEU A 47 2.84 -6.18 -36.73
CA LEU A 47 3.73 -5.09 -36.34
C LEU A 47 3.20 -3.71 -36.76
N ASP A 48 2.61 -3.62 -37.96
CA ASP A 48 2.03 -2.37 -38.45
C ASP A 48 0.77 -2.00 -37.63
N ALA A 49 -0.06 -2.99 -37.31
CA ALA A 49 -1.19 -2.79 -36.39
C ALA A 49 -0.71 -2.35 -35.00
N TRP A 50 0.32 -2.99 -34.45
CA TRP A 50 0.91 -2.62 -33.16
C TRP A 50 1.37 -1.16 -33.14
N ARG A 51 2.14 -0.73 -34.14
CA ARG A 51 2.62 0.66 -34.26
C ARG A 51 1.48 1.67 -34.28
N VAL A 52 0.42 1.38 -35.02
CA VAL A 52 -0.77 2.25 -35.09
C VAL A 52 -1.53 2.30 -33.76
N LEU A 53 -1.62 1.17 -33.05
CA LEU A 53 -2.41 1.05 -31.83
C LEU A 53 -1.70 1.67 -30.62
N CYS A 54 -0.44 1.33 -30.44
CA CYS A 54 0.35 1.65 -29.26
C CYS A 54 1.25 2.89 -29.42
N GLU A 55 1.31 3.47 -30.63
CA GLU A 55 2.17 4.63 -30.95
C GLU A 55 3.64 4.39 -30.58
N ASN A 56 4.08 3.13 -30.60
CA ASN A 56 5.40 2.71 -30.18
C ASN A 56 5.98 1.65 -31.14
N GLU A 57 7.30 1.58 -31.23
CA GLU A 57 8.04 0.54 -31.96
C GLU A 57 8.06 -0.75 -31.13
N ALA A 58 7.96 -1.90 -31.79
CA ALA A 58 8.20 -3.20 -31.18
C ALA A 58 8.95 -4.12 -32.15
N HIS A 59 9.73 -5.04 -31.61
CA HIS A 59 10.51 -6.02 -32.36
C HIS A 59 9.98 -7.43 -32.09
N LEU A 60 10.04 -8.30 -33.11
CA LEU A 60 9.70 -9.72 -32.95
C LEU A 60 10.78 -10.43 -32.13
N LEU A 61 10.38 -11.05 -31.03
CA LEU A 61 11.32 -11.68 -30.09
C LEU A 61 11.64 -13.14 -30.42
N HIS A 62 10.66 -13.96 -30.80
CA HIS A 62 10.83 -15.35 -31.25
C HIS A 62 9.49 -15.96 -31.67
N LEU A 63 9.53 -17.11 -32.34
CA LEU A 63 8.40 -18.00 -32.63
C LEU A 63 8.70 -19.37 -32.04
N ASP A 64 8.04 -19.73 -30.95
CA ASP A 64 8.20 -21.09 -30.43
C ASP A 64 7.49 -22.09 -31.36
N ALA A 65 8.20 -23.14 -31.78
CA ALA A 65 7.66 -24.15 -32.67
C ALA A 65 6.79 -25.19 -31.93
N ILE A 66 6.68 -25.10 -30.60
CA ILE A 66 6.01 -26.09 -29.74
C ILE A 66 5.11 -25.40 -28.68
N GLY A 67 4.39 -24.35 -29.09
CA GLY A 67 3.37 -23.67 -28.27
C GLY A 67 2.15 -23.26 -29.10
N PRO A 68 1.02 -22.88 -28.46
CA PRO A 68 -0.16 -22.39 -29.18
C PRO A 68 0.22 -21.25 -30.13
N GLU A 69 -0.40 -21.17 -31.31
CA GLU A 69 -0.07 -20.23 -32.40
C GLU A 69 0.05 -18.78 -31.91
N CYS A 70 1.25 -18.36 -31.51
CA CYS A 70 1.51 -17.05 -30.91
C CYS A 70 2.77 -16.36 -31.46
N LEU A 71 2.74 -15.02 -31.55
CA LEU A 71 3.88 -14.16 -31.85
C LEU A 71 4.33 -13.44 -30.59
N HIS A 72 5.64 -13.36 -30.36
CA HIS A 72 6.19 -12.57 -29.26
C HIS A 72 6.72 -11.24 -29.80
N LEU A 73 6.25 -10.12 -29.29
CA LEU A 73 6.74 -8.77 -29.57
C LEU A 73 7.47 -8.22 -28.34
N GLN A 74 8.43 -7.33 -28.51
CA GLN A 74 9.07 -6.59 -27.42
C GLN A 74 9.19 -5.12 -27.76
N ASP A 75 8.78 -4.26 -26.84
CA ASP A 75 9.15 -2.85 -26.83
C ASP A 75 10.28 -2.59 -25.83
N GLU A 76 10.65 -1.32 -25.62
CA GLU A 76 11.75 -0.93 -24.71
C GLU A 76 11.62 -1.47 -23.27
N SER A 77 10.43 -1.91 -22.83
CA SER A 77 10.18 -2.30 -21.44
C SER A 77 9.35 -3.59 -21.24
N ARG A 78 8.77 -4.19 -22.29
CA ARG A 78 7.74 -5.24 -22.16
C ARG A 78 7.84 -6.32 -23.23
N ILE A 79 7.28 -7.50 -22.94
CA ILE A 79 7.09 -8.60 -23.89
C ILE A 79 5.60 -8.80 -24.14
N HIS A 80 5.15 -8.70 -25.38
CA HIS A 80 3.77 -8.91 -25.77
C HIS A 80 3.64 -10.24 -26.47
N LEU A 81 2.56 -10.96 -26.23
CA LEU A 81 2.14 -12.13 -26.96
C LEU A 81 0.99 -11.75 -27.91
N VAL A 82 0.92 -12.32 -29.10
CA VAL A 82 -0.20 -12.17 -30.03
C VAL A 82 -0.66 -13.54 -30.44
N LEU A 83 -1.91 -13.90 -30.14
CA LEU A 83 -2.50 -15.19 -30.45
C LEU A 83 -3.22 -15.16 -31.80
N ALA A 84 -3.00 -16.19 -32.63
CA ALA A 84 -3.59 -16.33 -33.96
C ALA A 84 -5.08 -16.74 -33.96
N GLY A 85 -5.61 -17.15 -32.80
CA GLY A 85 -6.96 -17.69 -32.68
C GLY A 85 -7.61 -17.46 -31.32
N PRO A 86 -8.92 -17.71 -31.21
CA PRO A 86 -9.66 -17.58 -29.96
C PRO A 86 -9.16 -18.62 -28.95
N MET A 87 -8.70 -18.15 -27.80
CA MET A 87 -8.29 -18.98 -26.68
C MET A 87 -8.99 -18.48 -25.42
N GLU A 88 -9.33 -19.38 -24.51
CA GLU A 88 -9.90 -18.96 -23.23
C GLU A 88 -8.85 -18.19 -22.44
N ILE A 89 -9.16 -16.93 -22.09
CA ILE A 89 -8.27 -16.06 -21.29
C ILE A 89 -7.83 -16.78 -20.00
N ARG A 90 -8.69 -17.63 -19.41
CA ARG A 90 -8.37 -18.44 -18.22
C ARG A 90 -7.12 -19.32 -18.38
N GLN A 91 -6.81 -19.77 -19.60
CA GLN A 91 -5.67 -20.66 -19.88
C GLN A 91 -4.32 -19.92 -19.87
N ILE A 92 -4.31 -18.64 -20.27
CA ILE A 92 -3.10 -17.79 -20.23
C ILE A 92 -3.02 -16.92 -18.98
N TRP A 93 -4.12 -16.76 -18.25
CA TRP A 93 -4.18 -15.85 -17.10
C TRP A 93 -3.12 -16.06 -16.01
N PRO A 94 -2.67 -17.30 -15.71
CA PRO A 94 -1.55 -17.50 -14.78
C PRO A 94 -0.22 -16.91 -15.28
N LEU A 95 -0.13 -16.57 -16.57
CA LEU A 95 1.11 -16.24 -17.27
C LEU A 95 1.18 -14.76 -17.72
N VAL A 96 0.08 -14.00 -17.61
CA VAL A 96 -0.04 -12.63 -18.16
C VAL A 96 -0.60 -11.65 -17.11
N HIS A 97 -0.11 -10.40 -17.15
CA HIS A 97 -0.54 -9.33 -16.24
C HIS A 97 -1.64 -8.43 -16.85
N GLU A 98 -1.65 -8.32 -18.17
CA GLU A 98 -2.59 -7.50 -18.93
C GLU A 98 -2.89 -8.17 -20.26
N VAL A 99 -4.08 -7.95 -20.83
CA VAL A 99 -4.50 -8.50 -22.12
C VAL A 99 -5.18 -7.40 -22.91
N LEU A 100 -4.70 -7.15 -24.12
CA LEU A 100 -5.38 -6.29 -25.08
C LEU A 100 -6.21 -7.16 -26.03
N VAL A 101 -7.52 -6.95 -26.00
CA VAL A 101 -8.47 -7.59 -26.91
C VAL A 101 -8.78 -6.64 -28.06
N LEU A 102 -8.38 -7.01 -29.27
CA LEU A 102 -8.66 -6.23 -30.48
C LEU A 102 -9.93 -6.72 -31.18
N PRO A 103 -10.89 -5.84 -31.52
CA PRO A 103 -12.02 -6.21 -32.35
C PRO A 103 -11.59 -6.26 -33.82
N LEU A 104 -11.48 -7.46 -34.39
CA LEU A 104 -11.39 -7.64 -35.85
C LEU A 104 -12.81 -7.84 -36.42
N GLU A 105 -13.45 -6.71 -36.74
CA GLU A 105 -14.81 -6.51 -37.29
C GLU A 105 -16.01 -6.99 -36.44
N GLY A 106 -16.91 -6.06 -36.14
CA GLY A 106 -18.16 -6.29 -35.39
C GLY A 106 -17.99 -5.98 -33.91
N GLY A 107 -18.85 -5.10 -33.38
CA GLY A 107 -18.78 -4.62 -32.00
C GLY A 107 -18.80 -5.75 -30.97
N LEU A 108 -18.22 -5.47 -29.80
CA LEU A 108 -18.22 -6.34 -28.63
C LEU A 108 -19.68 -6.64 -28.23
N THR A 109 -20.14 -7.86 -28.47
CA THR A 109 -21.30 -8.40 -27.76
C THR A 109 -20.78 -9.15 -26.54
N GLU A 110 -21.36 -8.85 -25.37
CA GLU A 110 -20.93 -9.19 -24.00
C GLU A 110 -20.75 -10.69 -23.69
N SER A 111 -20.85 -11.59 -24.67
CA SER A 111 -20.94 -13.04 -24.47
C SER A 111 -19.62 -13.80 -24.30
N TRP A 112 -18.48 -13.11 -24.19
CA TRP A 112 -17.14 -13.74 -24.12
C TRP A 112 -16.32 -13.39 -22.87
N LEU A 113 -16.84 -12.56 -21.98
CA LEU A 113 -16.27 -12.40 -20.66
C LEU A 113 -16.95 -13.46 -19.78
N PRO A 114 -16.24 -14.44 -19.19
CA PRO A 114 -16.79 -15.26 -18.12
C PRO A 114 -17.23 -14.35 -16.96
N VAL A 115 -18.47 -13.87 -17.06
CA VAL A 115 -19.26 -13.37 -15.95
C VAL A 115 -19.62 -14.61 -15.14
N ASP A 116 -18.76 -14.94 -14.18
CA ASP A 116 -19.16 -15.74 -13.03
C ASP A 116 -18.40 -15.29 -11.78
N LEU A 117 -19.04 -14.35 -11.08
CA LEU A 117 -19.18 -14.24 -9.62
C LEU A 117 -18.15 -15.01 -8.77
N ASN A 118 -17.00 -14.40 -8.58
CA ASN A 118 -16.18 -14.41 -7.36
C ASN A 118 -15.15 -13.30 -7.57
N TRP A 119 -14.64 -12.71 -6.49
CA TRP A 119 -13.73 -11.55 -6.51
C TRP A 119 -12.32 -11.87 -7.09
N THR A 120 -12.24 -12.80 -8.04
CA THR A 120 -11.04 -13.43 -8.58
C THR A 120 -10.73 -13.07 -10.03
N GLY A 121 -11.59 -12.38 -10.78
CA GLY A 121 -11.25 -12.07 -12.17
C GLY A 121 -12.14 -11.00 -12.79
N TYR A 122 -11.71 -9.75 -12.67
CA TYR A 122 -11.54 -8.74 -13.72
C TYR A 122 -11.04 -7.47 -13.03
N GLY A 123 -9.98 -6.87 -13.57
CA GLY A 123 -9.24 -5.82 -12.89
C GLY A 123 -9.07 -4.59 -13.77
N GLU A 124 -10.14 -3.85 -13.99
CA GLU A 124 -10.18 -2.70 -14.90
C GLU A 124 -10.26 -3.10 -16.38
N VAL A 125 -11.39 -2.73 -17.00
CA VAL A 125 -11.65 -2.88 -18.43
C VAL A 125 -11.57 -1.47 -19.02
N ARG A 126 -10.59 -1.20 -19.89
CA ARG A 126 -10.50 0.09 -20.60
C ARG A 126 -10.82 -0.14 -22.07
N THR A 127 -11.98 0.36 -22.48
CA THR A 127 -12.43 0.28 -23.87
C THR A 127 -12.07 1.58 -24.59
N SER A 128 -11.48 1.45 -25.77
CA SER A 128 -11.21 2.55 -26.70
C SER A 128 -11.68 2.18 -28.10
N SER A 129 -11.69 3.13 -29.03
CA SER A 129 -11.90 2.85 -30.46
C SER A 129 -10.88 1.88 -31.04
N ARG A 130 -9.75 1.67 -30.34
CA ARG A 130 -8.61 0.83 -30.73
C ARG A 130 -8.63 -0.58 -30.11
N GLY A 131 -9.47 -0.85 -29.10
CA GLY A 131 -9.53 -2.16 -28.44
C GLY A 131 -9.96 -2.10 -26.97
N THR A 132 -10.06 -3.28 -26.33
CA THR A 132 -10.39 -3.43 -24.90
C THR A 132 -9.20 -3.97 -24.12
N TRP A 133 -8.68 -3.18 -23.19
CA TRP A 133 -7.65 -3.61 -22.25
C TRP A 133 -8.27 -4.26 -21.04
N LEU A 134 -7.74 -5.43 -20.65
CA LEU A 134 -8.08 -6.17 -19.46
C LEU A 134 -6.83 -6.28 -18.59
N ARG A 135 -6.81 -5.63 -17.43
CA ARG A 135 -5.68 -5.74 -16.50
C ARG A 135 -6.02 -6.67 -15.35
N ARG A 136 -5.01 -7.36 -14.81
CA ARG A 136 -5.13 -8.08 -13.54
C ARG A 136 -4.73 -7.15 -12.41
N LEU A 137 -5.66 -6.92 -11.47
CA LEU A 137 -5.30 -6.26 -10.22
C LEU A 137 -4.46 -7.20 -9.37
N SER A 138 -3.34 -6.69 -8.86
CA SER A 138 -2.58 -7.33 -7.81
C SER A 138 -3.41 -7.50 -6.54
N ALA A 139 -3.00 -8.41 -5.67
CA ALA A 139 -3.62 -8.60 -4.36
C ALA A 139 -3.66 -7.27 -3.57
N ALA A 140 -2.59 -6.48 -3.64
CA ALA A 140 -2.48 -5.20 -2.95
C ALA A 140 -3.46 -4.15 -3.52
N GLU A 141 -3.58 -4.03 -4.84
CA GLU A 141 -4.56 -3.11 -5.48
C GLU A 141 -5.99 -3.48 -5.14
N LYS A 142 -6.30 -4.79 -5.04
CA LYS A 142 -7.61 -5.26 -4.60
C LYS A 142 -7.93 -4.76 -3.18
N MET A 143 -6.98 -4.82 -2.25
CA MET A 143 -7.17 -4.27 -0.90
C MET A 143 -7.38 -2.75 -0.93
N ASP A 144 -6.60 -2.00 -1.72
CA ASP A 144 -6.77 -0.54 -1.87
C ASP A 144 -8.17 -0.18 -2.40
N GLN A 145 -8.72 -0.99 -3.31
CA GLN A 145 -10.09 -0.79 -3.83
C GLN A 145 -11.17 -0.98 -2.76
N LEU A 146 -11.02 -1.95 -1.86
CA LEU A 146 -11.98 -2.15 -0.76
C LEU A 146 -12.05 -0.92 0.15
N VAL A 147 -10.90 -0.36 0.50
CA VAL A 147 -10.82 0.84 1.35
C VAL A 147 -11.39 2.06 0.63
N ARG A 148 -11.16 2.21 -0.68
CA ARG A 148 -11.76 3.28 -1.49
C ARG A 148 -13.28 3.17 -1.61
N ALA A 149 -13.82 1.96 -1.69
CA ALA A 149 -15.26 1.74 -1.77
C ALA A 149 -15.99 2.20 -0.48
N GLY A 150 -15.29 2.19 0.66
CA GLY A 150 -15.88 2.49 1.96
C GLY A 150 -16.72 1.33 2.51
N GLY A 151 -17.21 1.48 3.74
CA GLY A 151 -17.94 0.43 4.44
C GLY A 151 -17.13 -0.84 4.66
N CYS A 152 -15.83 -0.70 4.91
CA CYS A 152 -14.86 -1.80 4.93
C CYS A 152 -14.23 -1.93 6.32
N ASP A 153 -14.09 -3.15 6.84
CA ASP A 153 -13.40 -3.43 8.10
C ASP A 153 -12.48 -4.65 8.01
N LEU A 154 -11.17 -4.42 7.90
CA LEU A 154 -10.19 -5.46 7.57
C LEU A 154 -9.36 -5.90 8.77
N HIS A 155 -9.81 -5.65 10.00
CA HIS A 155 -9.11 -6.09 11.20
C HIS A 155 -10.13 -6.49 12.27
N LEU A 156 -10.48 -7.77 12.30
CA LEU A 156 -11.54 -8.32 13.15
C LEU A 156 -11.09 -9.63 13.78
N HIS A 157 -11.46 -9.80 15.05
CA HIS A 157 -11.11 -10.98 15.84
C HIS A 157 -12.34 -11.77 16.24
N THR A 158 -12.17 -13.08 16.37
CA THR A 158 -13.21 -14.01 16.80
C THR A 158 -12.79 -14.74 18.08
N THR A 159 -13.67 -15.57 18.60
CA THR A 159 -13.36 -16.51 19.69
C THR A 159 -12.29 -17.56 19.34
N ALA A 160 -11.84 -17.62 18.08
CA ALA A 160 -10.70 -18.46 17.73
C ALA A 160 -9.39 -17.92 18.32
N SER A 161 -9.28 -16.59 18.55
CA SER A 161 -8.10 -15.96 19.16
C SER A 161 -8.39 -15.22 20.47
N ASP A 162 -8.81 -13.96 20.45
CA ASP A 162 -9.11 -13.19 21.68
C ASP A 162 -10.30 -12.23 21.52
N GLY A 163 -11.08 -12.38 20.45
CA GLY A 163 -12.42 -11.80 20.33
C GLY A 163 -13.44 -12.53 21.21
N THR A 164 -14.57 -11.87 21.50
CA THR A 164 -15.67 -12.49 22.28
C THR A 164 -16.75 -13.11 21.42
N ASP A 165 -16.80 -12.77 20.13
CA ASP A 165 -17.87 -13.18 19.25
C ASP A 165 -17.42 -14.38 18.42
N THR A 166 -18.26 -15.42 18.39
CA THR A 166 -18.07 -16.54 17.46
C THR A 166 -18.12 -16.04 16.01
N PRO A 167 -17.56 -16.79 15.03
CA PRO A 167 -17.70 -16.42 13.61
C PRO A 167 -19.15 -16.12 13.20
N GLN A 168 -20.12 -16.85 13.76
CA GLN A 168 -21.56 -16.66 13.51
C GLN A 168 -22.07 -15.33 14.08
N GLU A 169 -21.72 -15.01 15.33
CA GLU A 169 -22.13 -13.76 15.99
C GLU A 169 -21.47 -12.55 15.32
N LEU A 170 -20.17 -12.63 15.04
CA LEU A 170 -19.46 -11.57 14.30
C LEU A 170 -20.10 -11.36 12.93
N PHE A 171 -20.40 -12.43 12.19
CA PHE A 171 -21.07 -12.32 10.90
C PHE A 171 -22.46 -11.68 11.01
N ALA A 172 -23.23 -11.99 12.05
CA ALA A 172 -24.53 -11.35 12.29
C ALA A 172 -24.36 -9.83 12.50
N ARG A 173 -23.34 -9.38 13.23
CA ARG A 173 -23.04 -7.95 13.40
C ARG A 173 -22.54 -7.31 12.10
N ILE A 174 -21.74 -8.00 11.31
CA ILE A 174 -21.30 -7.55 9.98
C ILE A 174 -22.53 -7.29 9.10
N LYS A 175 -23.50 -8.22 9.07
CA LYS A 175 -24.78 -8.04 8.37
C LYS A 175 -25.56 -6.84 8.89
N ALA A 176 -25.65 -6.69 10.21
CA ALA A 176 -26.35 -5.57 10.84
C ALA A 176 -25.74 -4.21 10.46
N ASN A 177 -24.41 -4.13 10.37
CA ASN A 177 -23.68 -2.91 9.98
C ASN A 177 -23.57 -2.71 8.45
N ARG A 178 -24.04 -3.69 7.67
CA ARG A 178 -24.05 -3.70 6.20
C ARG A 178 -22.69 -3.37 5.58
N LEU A 179 -21.61 -3.91 6.13
CA LEU A 179 -20.27 -3.72 5.55
C LEU A 179 -20.24 -4.18 4.08
N SER A 180 -19.57 -3.40 3.24
CA SER A 180 -19.31 -3.78 1.85
C SER A 180 -18.28 -4.92 1.79
N SER A 181 -17.34 -4.93 2.73
CA SER A 181 -16.22 -5.85 2.77
C SER A 181 -15.62 -5.97 4.17
N PHE A 182 -15.04 -7.12 4.48
CA PHE A 182 -14.39 -7.34 5.76
C PHE A 182 -13.31 -8.42 5.70
N ALA A 183 -12.43 -8.44 6.70
CA ALA A 183 -11.47 -9.52 6.92
C ALA A 183 -11.50 -9.98 8.38
N VAL A 184 -11.35 -11.29 8.58
CA VAL A 184 -11.09 -11.87 9.90
C VAL A 184 -9.60 -12.13 9.99
N THR A 185 -8.97 -11.67 11.06
CA THR A 185 -7.51 -11.59 11.21
C THR A 185 -7.08 -12.06 12.59
N ASP A 186 -7.62 -13.20 13.03
CA ASP A 186 -7.31 -13.80 14.32
C ASP A 186 -5.79 -13.97 14.54
N HIS A 187 -5.36 -13.83 15.80
CA HIS A 187 -3.94 -13.89 16.16
C HIS A 187 -3.29 -15.26 15.93
N ASP A 188 -2.28 -15.31 15.07
CA ASP A 188 -1.42 -16.47 14.82
C ASP A 188 -2.17 -17.78 14.44
N LEU A 189 -3.39 -17.72 13.87
CA LEU A 189 -4.20 -18.88 13.45
C LEU A 189 -5.23 -18.55 12.37
N LEU A 190 -5.86 -19.59 11.80
CA LEU A 190 -6.78 -19.48 10.65
C LEU A 190 -8.13 -20.19 10.87
N ASP A 191 -8.38 -20.71 12.08
CA ASP A 191 -9.43 -21.68 12.37
C ASP A 191 -10.86 -21.15 12.12
N SER A 192 -11.04 -19.83 12.20
CA SER A 192 -12.32 -19.15 11.95
C SER A 192 -12.65 -19.00 10.46
N LEU A 193 -11.65 -19.10 9.57
CA LEU A 193 -11.78 -18.67 8.17
C LEU A 193 -12.72 -19.58 7.38
N ASP A 194 -12.61 -20.90 7.52
CA ASP A 194 -13.49 -21.84 6.79
C ASP A 194 -14.97 -21.63 7.17
N THR A 195 -15.24 -21.46 8.47
CA THR A 195 -16.59 -21.14 8.95
C THR A 195 -17.09 -19.82 8.39
N MET A 196 -16.24 -18.79 8.35
CA MET A 196 -16.61 -17.48 7.80
C MET A 196 -16.87 -17.54 6.29
N ILE A 197 -16.09 -18.34 5.54
CA ILE A 197 -16.31 -18.59 4.11
C ILE A 197 -17.70 -19.20 3.90
N ASP A 198 -18.04 -20.24 4.67
CA ASP A 198 -19.34 -20.91 4.55
C ASP A 198 -20.51 -19.96 4.86
N LEU A 199 -20.39 -19.12 5.90
CA LEU A 199 -21.39 -18.11 6.27
C LEU A 199 -21.61 -17.07 5.16
N VAL A 200 -20.52 -16.57 4.58
CA VAL A 200 -20.57 -15.59 3.48
C VAL A 200 -21.21 -16.23 2.24
N GLN A 201 -20.78 -17.45 1.87
CA GLN A 201 -21.36 -18.17 0.74
C GLN A 201 -22.87 -18.43 0.93
N ALA A 202 -23.29 -18.80 2.14
CA ALA A 202 -24.70 -18.98 2.47
C ALA A 202 -25.49 -17.67 2.35
N SER A 203 -24.95 -16.55 2.83
CA SER A 203 -25.59 -15.23 2.69
C SER A 203 -25.71 -14.80 1.23
N CYS A 204 -24.67 -14.99 0.42
CA CYS A 204 -24.67 -14.62 -0.99
C CYS A 204 -25.64 -15.46 -1.85
N ARG A 205 -26.01 -16.66 -1.39
CA ARG A 205 -27.02 -17.52 -2.05
C ARG A 205 -28.44 -17.25 -1.56
N ASN A 206 -28.62 -16.44 -0.52
CA ASN A 206 -29.93 -16.15 0.04
C ASN A 206 -30.69 -15.16 -0.85
N SER A 207 -31.70 -15.64 -1.59
CA SER A 207 -32.53 -14.80 -2.45
C SER A 207 -33.38 -13.78 -1.68
N ASP A 208 -33.66 -14.03 -0.40
CA ASP A 208 -34.54 -13.18 0.41
C ASP A 208 -33.79 -11.98 1.02
N ASP A 209 -32.46 -12.02 1.05
CA ASP A 209 -31.60 -10.92 1.53
C ASP A 209 -30.43 -10.72 0.56
N PRO A 210 -30.44 -9.67 -0.28
CA PRO A 210 -29.41 -9.44 -1.30
C PRO A 210 -28.05 -9.00 -0.73
N TYR A 211 -27.88 -9.01 0.59
CA TYR A 211 -26.62 -8.69 1.23
C TYR A 211 -25.56 -9.78 1.03
N CYS A 212 -24.52 -9.44 0.27
CA CYS A 212 -23.35 -10.27 0.02
C CYS A 212 -22.08 -9.40 0.15
N PRO A 213 -21.41 -9.42 1.30
CA PRO A 213 -20.18 -8.66 1.53
C PRO A 213 -18.97 -9.36 0.88
N VAL A 214 -17.94 -8.60 0.51
CA VAL A 214 -16.66 -9.18 0.09
C VAL A 214 -15.88 -9.62 1.33
N PHE A 215 -15.64 -10.92 1.47
CA PHE A 215 -14.79 -11.47 2.52
C PHE A 215 -13.36 -11.66 2.04
N VAL A 216 -12.40 -11.18 2.82
CA VAL A 216 -10.96 -11.42 2.61
C VAL A 216 -10.43 -12.27 3.76
N PRO A 217 -9.99 -13.52 3.51
CA PRO A 217 -9.32 -14.31 4.52
C PRO A 217 -8.06 -13.59 5.02
N GLY A 218 -7.87 -13.51 6.33
CA GLY A 218 -6.79 -12.78 6.93
C GLY A 218 -6.18 -13.47 8.15
N VAL A 219 -5.08 -12.90 8.64
CA VAL A 219 -4.41 -13.33 9.89
C VAL A 219 -3.65 -12.14 10.46
N GLU A 220 -3.53 -12.06 11.77
CA GLU A 220 -2.60 -11.14 12.43
C GLU A 220 -1.45 -11.91 13.08
N ILE A 221 -0.22 -11.65 12.63
CA ILE A 221 0.99 -12.34 13.09
C ILE A 221 1.76 -11.44 14.05
N SER A 222 2.06 -11.95 15.25
CA SER A 222 2.91 -11.26 16.21
C SER A 222 4.40 -11.37 15.84
N VAL A 223 5.09 -10.24 15.65
CA VAL A 223 6.53 -10.19 15.31
C VAL A 223 7.35 -9.45 16.38
N SER A 224 8.67 -9.65 16.38
CA SER A 224 9.60 -8.92 17.24
C SER A 224 10.65 -8.15 16.43
N GLU A 225 10.70 -6.83 16.63
CA GLU A 225 11.69 -5.92 16.04
C GLU A 225 12.26 -5.00 17.13
N GLY A 226 12.80 -5.60 18.20
CA GLY A 226 13.18 -4.91 19.44
C GLY A 226 12.00 -4.47 20.32
N ARG A 227 10.79 -4.58 19.78
CA ARG A 227 9.49 -4.54 20.47
C ARG A 227 8.51 -5.44 19.74
N GLU A 228 7.40 -5.75 20.38
CA GLU A 228 6.28 -6.42 19.74
C GLU A 228 5.60 -5.48 18.74
N LEU A 229 5.44 -5.97 17.50
CA LEU A 229 4.67 -5.37 16.42
C LEU A 229 3.77 -6.45 15.83
N HIS A 230 2.73 -6.06 15.10
CA HIS A 230 1.82 -6.98 14.43
C HIS A 230 1.77 -6.74 12.93
N ILE A 231 1.69 -7.84 12.18
CA ILE A 231 1.60 -7.85 10.72
C ILE A 231 0.34 -8.58 10.31
N LEU A 232 -0.54 -7.85 9.63
CA LEU A 232 -1.73 -8.38 8.99
C LEU A 232 -1.33 -9.04 7.67
N GLY A 233 -1.83 -10.23 7.41
CA GLY A 233 -1.72 -10.91 6.13
C GLY A 233 -3.10 -11.05 5.50
N TYR A 234 -3.30 -10.47 4.31
CA TYR A 234 -4.57 -10.57 3.58
C TYR A 234 -4.45 -11.47 2.36
N PHE A 235 -5.44 -12.34 2.14
CA PHE A 235 -5.43 -13.35 1.08
C PHE A 235 -6.60 -13.20 0.10
N PRO A 236 -6.66 -12.07 -0.65
CA PRO A 236 -7.77 -11.76 -1.56
C PRO A 236 -7.93 -12.76 -2.72
N ASN A 237 -6.91 -13.59 -2.96
CA ASN A 237 -6.88 -14.61 -4.00
C ASN A 237 -6.82 -16.04 -3.42
N GLY A 238 -7.04 -16.22 -2.10
CA GLY A 238 -6.75 -17.47 -1.40
C GLY A 238 -5.27 -17.67 -1.11
N GLY A 239 -4.89 -18.89 -0.70
CA GLY A 239 -3.51 -19.26 -0.35
C GLY A 239 -3.17 -19.26 1.15
N HIS A 240 -4.05 -18.71 1.99
CA HIS A 240 -3.85 -18.56 3.43
C HIS A 240 -3.46 -19.87 4.16
N HIS A 241 -4.02 -21.03 3.78
CA HIS A 241 -3.66 -22.32 4.41
C HIS A 241 -2.17 -22.68 4.30
N GLN A 242 -1.41 -22.09 3.35
CA GLN A 242 0.04 -22.29 3.27
C GLN A 242 0.78 -21.77 4.50
N LEU A 243 0.16 -20.88 5.30
CA LEU A 243 0.73 -20.39 6.56
C LEU A 243 0.56 -21.38 7.72
N ASN A 244 -0.24 -22.44 7.60
CA ASN A 244 -0.60 -23.31 8.74
C ASN A 244 0.60 -23.85 9.51
N ASP A 245 1.64 -24.33 8.82
CA ASP A 245 2.84 -24.86 9.47
C ASP A 245 3.58 -23.78 10.24
N PHE A 246 3.75 -22.60 9.63
CA PHE A 246 4.40 -21.46 10.26
C PHE A 246 3.64 -20.98 11.48
N LEU A 247 2.31 -20.84 11.38
CA LEU A 247 1.44 -20.39 12.48
C LEU A 247 1.38 -21.42 13.60
N THR A 248 1.39 -22.72 13.27
CA THR A 248 1.46 -23.80 14.26
C THR A 248 2.75 -23.71 15.09
N GLN A 249 3.90 -23.45 14.45
CA GLN A 249 5.15 -23.20 15.16
C GLN A 249 5.06 -21.98 16.07
N GLN A 250 4.40 -20.91 15.63
CA GLN A 250 4.19 -19.71 16.45
C GLN A 250 3.33 -19.98 17.68
N ARG A 251 2.26 -20.78 17.54
CA ARG A 251 1.41 -21.19 18.67
C ARG A 251 2.16 -22.12 19.63
N GLN A 252 2.98 -23.04 19.12
CA GLN A 252 3.81 -23.91 19.95
C GLN A 252 4.82 -23.09 20.79
N ALA A 253 5.52 -22.13 20.19
CA ALA A 253 6.40 -21.22 20.92
C ALA A 253 5.66 -20.39 21.98
N ARG A 254 4.40 -19.99 21.70
CA ARG A 254 3.54 -19.31 22.68
C ARG A 254 3.18 -20.24 23.85
N HIS A 255 2.85 -21.50 23.58
CA HIS A 255 2.54 -22.50 24.60
C HIS A 255 3.74 -22.78 25.50
N GLU A 256 4.92 -22.99 24.92
CA GLU A 256 6.17 -23.19 25.68
C GLU A 256 6.49 -21.98 26.57
N ARG A 257 6.35 -20.77 26.04
CA ARG A 257 6.53 -19.54 26.83
C ARG A 257 5.49 -19.42 27.95
N ASN A 258 4.22 -19.74 27.70
CA ASN A 258 3.18 -19.70 28.73
C ASN A 258 3.49 -20.67 29.87
N THR A 259 3.91 -21.90 29.56
CA THR A 259 4.32 -22.89 30.55
C THR A 259 5.49 -22.38 31.40
N ALA A 260 6.53 -21.84 30.77
CA ALA A 260 7.67 -21.25 31.47
C ALA A 260 7.27 -20.04 32.34
N MET A 261 6.38 -19.18 31.84
CA MET A 261 5.87 -18.02 32.57
C MET A 261 5.08 -18.42 33.81
N VAL A 262 4.18 -19.40 33.71
CA VAL A 262 3.42 -19.90 34.87
C VAL A 262 4.37 -20.48 35.92
N LEU A 263 5.34 -21.31 35.52
CA LEU A 263 6.35 -21.85 36.45
C LEU A 263 7.15 -20.74 37.15
N GLN A 264 7.48 -19.66 36.42
CA GLN A 264 8.16 -18.51 36.99
C GLN A 264 7.27 -17.75 37.97
N LEU A 265 5.99 -17.53 37.65
CA LEU A 265 5.04 -16.88 38.55
C LEU A 265 4.84 -17.70 39.84
N GLN A 266 4.76 -19.03 39.74
CA GLN A 266 4.70 -19.92 40.91
C GLN A 266 5.94 -19.79 41.80
N ARG A 267 7.14 -19.69 41.23
CA ARG A 267 8.38 -19.47 41.98
C ARG A 267 8.41 -18.11 42.69
N LEU A 268 7.71 -17.11 42.15
CA LEU A 268 7.56 -15.79 42.75
C LEU A 268 6.46 -15.75 43.83
N GLY A 269 5.76 -16.86 44.07
CA GLY A 269 4.71 -16.98 45.09
C GLY A 269 3.30 -16.67 44.59
N TYR A 270 3.09 -16.56 43.28
CA TYR A 270 1.75 -16.44 42.71
C TYR A 270 1.14 -17.83 42.53
N ASP A 271 0.03 -18.09 43.22
CA ASP A 271 -0.75 -19.30 43.02
C ASP A 271 -1.53 -19.14 41.71
N ILE A 272 -0.95 -19.60 40.61
CA ILE A 272 -1.52 -19.66 39.26
C ILE A 272 -1.03 -20.94 38.61
N THR A 273 -1.92 -21.64 37.90
CA THR A 273 -1.59 -22.84 37.14
C THR A 273 -1.78 -22.63 35.63
N LEU A 274 -1.24 -23.55 34.82
CA LEU A 274 -1.43 -23.49 33.38
C LEU A 274 -2.91 -23.70 32.98
N PRO A 275 -3.67 -24.63 33.61
CA PRO A 275 -5.12 -24.71 33.43
C PRO A 275 -5.84 -23.40 33.74
N ASP A 276 -5.52 -22.74 34.85
CA ASP A 276 -6.14 -21.43 35.17
C ASP A 276 -5.93 -20.42 34.05
N LEU A 277 -4.71 -20.39 33.49
CA LEU A 277 -4.35 -19.50 32.40
C LEU A 277 -5.12 -19.83 31.12
N ILE A 278 -5.24 -21.12 30.79
CA ILE A 278 -5.97 -21.61 29.61
C ILE A 278 -7.46 -21.29 29.74
N ASP A 279 -8.08 -21.61 30.88
CA ASP A 279 -9.51 -21.39 31.15
C ASP A 279 -9.86 -19.89 31.14
N LYS A 280 -8.88 -19.02 31.35
CA LYS A 280 -9.07 -17.57 31.32
C LYS A 280 -9.19 -17.00 29.90
N GLY A 281 -8.70 -17.71 28.88
CA GLY A 281 -8.73 -17.25 27.50
C GLY A 281 -9.72 -18.05 26.65
N GLN A 282 -10.19 -17.43 25.57
CA GLN A 282 -10.94 -18.12 24.52
C GLN A 282 -10.07 -18.16 23.26
N GLY A 283 -9.15 -19.13 23.18
CA GLY A 283 -8.21 -19.25 22.05
C GLY A 283 -6.76 -18.92 22.42
N VAL A 284 -6.28 -17.75 21.98
CA VAL A 284 -4.92 -17.27 22.20
C VAL A 284 -4.72 -16.76 23.62
N VAL A 285 -3.90 -17.48 24.37
CA VAL A 285 -3.63 -17.17 25.77
C VAL A 285 -2.23 -16.57 25.95
N GLY A 286 -2.10 -15.51 26.76
CA GLY A 286 -0.82 -14.86 26.99
C GLY A 286 -0.71 -14.07 28.28
N ARG A 287 0.14 -13.03 28.25
CA ARG A 287 0.41 -12.19 29.42
C ARG A 287 -0.82 -11.41 29.88
N MET A 288 -1.73 -11.06 28.97
CA MET A 288 -2.96 -10.37 29.33
C MET A 288 -3.85 -11.25 30.21
N GLN A 289 -4.04 -12.53 29.86
CA GLN A 289 -4.78 -13.48 30.71
C GLN A 289 -4.08 -13.71 32.05
N ALA A 290 -2.74 -13.74 32.09
CA ALA A 290 -2.01 -13.80 33.35
C ALA A 290 -2.23 -12.54 34.20
N ALA A 291 -2.25 -11.35 33.60
CA ALA A 291 -2.53 -10.08 34.28
C ALA A 291 -3.95 -10.05 34.86
N LEU A 292 -4.94 -10.57 34.12
CA LEU A 292 -6.31 -10.72 34.59
C LEU A 292 -6.39 -11.67 35.79
N LEU A 293 -5.74 -12.83 35.74
CA LEU A 293 -5.69 -13.78 36.86
C LEU A 293 -5.02 -13.19 38.10
N LEU A 294 -3.89 -12.50 37.93
CA LEU A 294 -3.20 -11.83 39.04
C LEU A 294 -4.11 -10.79 39.71
N THR A 295 -4.85 -10.04 38.90
CA THR A 295 -5.78 -9.01 39.41
C THR A 295 -6.95 -9.65 40.14
N GLU A 296 -7.57 -10.67 39.56
CA GLU A 296 -8.72 -11.36 40.15
C GLU A 296 -8.39 -12.11 41.44
N ARG A 297 -7.18 -12.65 41.55
CA ARG A 297 -6.68 -13.28 42.78
C ARG A 297 -6.18 -12.27 43.81
N GLY A 298 -6.29 -10.97 43.53
CA GLY A 298 -5.93 -9.89 44.45
C GLY A 298 -4.43 -9.65 44.60
N TYR A 299 -3.60 -10.20 43.71
CA TYR A 299 -2.15 -9.95 43.71
C TYR A 299 -1.80 -8.56 43.16
N THR A 300 -2.65 -8.00 42.31
CA THR A 300 -2.51 -6.67 41.72
C THR A 300 -3.86 -5.95 41.72
N ARG A 301 -3.87 -4.62 41.76
CA ARG A 301 -5.10 -3.79 41.74
C ARG A 301 -5.66 -3.62 40.34
N SER A 302 -4.81 -3.74 39.32
CA SER A 302 -5.20 -3.66 37.91
C SER A 302 -4.28 -4.49 37.03
N THR A 303 -4.71 -4.75 35.80
CA THR A 303 -3.87 -5.37 34.77
C THR A 303 -2.65 -4.51 34.43
N GLN A 304 -2.80 -3.18 34.46
CA GLN A 304 -1.69 -2.24 34.29
C GLN A 304 -0.61 -2.44 35.36
N GLU A 305 -0.98 -2.53 36.64
CA GLU A 305 -0.04 -2.79 37.74
C GLU A 305 0.67 -4.14 37.55
N ALA A 306 -0.05 -5.17 37.09
CA ALA A 306 0.55 -6.46 36.77
C ALA A 306 1.63 -6.37 35.67
N PHE A 307 1.40 -5.57 34.62
CA PHE A 307 2.43 -5.30 33.61
C PHE A 307 3.59 -4.46 34.17
N GLU A 308 3.31 -3.43 34.95
CA GLU A 308 4.34 -2.53 35.49
C GLU A 308 5.30 -3.23 36.47
N HIS A 309 4.83 -4.22 37.22
CA HIS A 309 5.64 -4.85 38.28
C HIS A 309 6.03 -6.30 38.03
N VAL A 310 5.23 -7.07 37.28
CA VAL A 310 5.40 -8.54 37.20
C VAL A 310 5.63 -9.03 35.78
N LEU A 311 4.80 -8.61 34.82
CA LEU A 311 4.68 -9.23 33.49
C LEU A 311 5.28 -8.39 32.34
N GLY A 312 5.62 -7.13 32.59
CA GLY A 312 6.21 -6.23 31.62
C GLY A 312 7.64 -6.62 31.22
N PHE A 313 8.15 -6.03 30.15
CA PHE A 313 9.50 -6.30 29.69
C PHE A 313 10.53 -6.07 30.82
N GLY A 314 11.41 -7.05 31.05
CA GLY A 314 12.41 -7.01 32.11
C GLY A 314 11.89 -7.20 33.55
N LYS A 315 10.60 -7.50 33.74
CA LYS A 315 10.01 -7.75 35.07
C LYS A 315 10.16 -9.22 35.49
N PRO A 316 10.04 -9.54 36.80
CA PRO A 316 10.39 -10.86 37.33
C PRO A 316 9.62 -12.05 36.72
N GLY A 317 8.37 -11.84 36.32
CA GLY A 317 7.50 -12.85 35.68
C GLY A 317 7.58 -12.84 34.15
N TYR A 318 8.38 -11.97 33.54
CA TYR A 318 8.50 -11.88 32.10
C TYR A 318 9.37 -13.01 31.55
N ILE A 319 8.78 -13.80 30.65
CA ILE A 319 9.50 -14.77 29.82
C ILE A 319 9.36 -14.33 28.36
N GLU A 320 10.49 -14.17 27.69
CA GLU A 320 10.53 -13.82 26.28
C GLU A 320 10.05 -15.01 25.43
N ARG A 321 9.14 -14.73 24.49
CA ARG A 321 8.71 -15.68 23.46
C ARG A 321 9.61 -15.48 22.25
N PRO A 322 10.26 -16.55 21.72
CA PRO A 322 10.84 -16.52 20.38
C PRO A 322 9.73 -16.18 19.37
N ARG A 323 9.84 -15.00 18.75
CA ARG A 323 8.90 -14.52 17.72
C ARG A 323 9.63 -14.43 16.38
N PRO A 324 8.92 -14.53 15.26
CA PRO A 324 9.48 -14.23 13.97
C PRO A 324 9.83 -12.74 13.92
N ASN A 325 10.87 -12.40 13.18
CA ASN A 325 11.13 -11.02 12.85
C ASN A 325 10.18 -10.56 11.72
N LEU A 326 10.15 -9.26 11.45
CA LEU A 326 9.30 -8.64 10.44
C LEU A 326 9.52 -9.25 9.05
N ALA A 327 10.78 -9.43 8.65
CA ALA A 327 11.13 -9.96 7.33
C ALA A 327 10.64 -11.41 7.15
N GLN A 328 10.71 -12.23 8.20
CA GLN A 328 10.21 -13.61 8.18
C GLN A 328 8.69 -13.65 8.01
N ALA A 329 7.93 -12.88 8.78
CA ALA A 329 6.48 -12.85 8.67
C ALA A 329 6.02 -12.32 7.29
N VAL A 330 6.65 -11.23 6.83
CA VAL A 330 6.41 -10.67 5.49
C VAL A 330 6.70 -11.70 4.40
N TRP A 331 7.83 -12.40 4.49
CA TRP A 331 8.18 -13.45 3.54
C TRP A 331 7.13 -14.56 3.49
N GLN A 332 6.72 -15.09 4.65
CA GLN A 332 5.70 -16.14 4.73
C GLN A 332 4.37 -15.71 4.08
N ILE A 333 3.88 -14.50 4.39
CA ILE A 333 2.64 -13.97 3.81
C ILE A 333 2.77 -13.86 2.28
N ARG A 334 3.90 -13.35 1.77
CA ARG A 334 4.13 -13.18 0.33
C ARG A 334 4.25 -14.52 -0.40
N GLN A 335 4.93 -15.50 0.18
CA GLN A 335 5.02 -16.85 -0.39
C GLN A 335 3.65 -17.49 -0.54
N ALA A 336 2.76 -17.25 0.43
CA ALA A 336 1.36 -17.67 0.39
C ALA A 336 0.47 -16.82 -0.55
N GLY A 337 1.05 -15.87 -1.30
CA GLY A 337 0.33 -15.00 -2.25
C GLY A 337 -0.47 -13.87 -1.61
N GLY A 338 -0.24 -13.59 -0.32
CA GLY A 338 -0.94 -12.58 0.45
C GLY A 338 -0.30 -11.19 0.41
N VAL A 339 -1.00 -10.24 1.02
CA VAL A 339 -0.56 -8.83 1.19
C VAL A 339 -0.15 -8.61 2.64
N PRO A 340 1.16 -8.46 2.93
CA PRO A 340 1.63 -8.13 4.27
C PRO A 340 1.43 -6.63 4.55
N VAL A 341 0.80 -6.33 5.67
CA VAL A 341 0.41 -4.99 6.11
C VAL A 341 0.82 -4.77 7.56
N LEU A 342 1.44 -3.63 7.86
CA LEU A 342 1.74 -3.28 9.25
C LEU A 342 0.46 -2.83 9.97
N ALA A 343 0.11 -3.48 11.09
CA ALA A 343 -1.05 -3.12 11.89
C ALA A 343 -0.79 -1.91 12.80
N HIS A 344 -1.80 -1.06 12.94
CA HIS A 344 -1.98 0.00 13.93
C HIS A 344 -0.70 0.73 14.36
N PRO A 345 0.05 1.38 13.45
CA PRO A 345 1.30 2.06 13.79
C PRO A 345 1.13 3.21 14.79
N ALA A 346 -0.07 3.79 14.91
CA ALA A 346 -0.41 4.79 15.93
C ALA A 346 -0.21 4.24 17.36
N VAL A 347 -0.55 2.97 17.62
CA VAL A 347 -0.38 2.30 18.92
C VAL A 347 1.10 2.17 19.31
N TYR A 348 2.01 2.23 18.34
CA TYR A 348 3.44 2.20 18.61
C TYR A 348 4.05 3.57 18.91
N HIS A 349 3.25 4.65 18.92
CA HIS A 349 3.67 6.04 19.06
C HIS A 349 4.69 6.42 17.97
N TRP A 350 4.39 6.07 16.72
CA TRP A 350 5.20 6.45 15.57
C TRP A 350 4.75 7.75 14.92
N CYS A 351 3.52 8.19 15.21
CA CYS A 351 2.93 9.41 14.66
C CYS A 351 3.21 10.60 15.58
N GLY A 352 3.37 11.78 14.98
CA GLY A 352 3.57 13.05 15.69
C GLY A 352 2.26 13.83 15.94
N GLU A 353 1.17 13.44 15.26
CA GLU A 353 -0.17 14.04 15.34
C GLU A 353 -0.17 15.54 14.96
N ARG A 354 0.60 15.91 13.94
CA ARG A 354 0.72 17.29 13.42
C ARG A 354 0.45 17.32 11.91
N ALA A 355 0.38 18.52 11.33
CA ALA A 355 0.25 18.70 9.87
C ALA A 355 1.46 18.14 9.10
N ILE A 356 2.62 18.08 9.75
CA ILE A 356 3.83 17.45 9.27
C ILE A 356 3.89 16.01 9.75
N VAL A 357 4.19 15.12 8.81
CA VAL A 357 4.39 13.70 9.05
C VAL A 357 5.71 13.49 9.78
N ASP A 358 5.65 12.76 10.89
CA ASP A 358 6.83 12.46 11.70
C ASP A 358 7.86 11.63 10.90
N GLU A 359 9.12 12.09 10.90
CA GLU A 359 10.21 11.41 10.22
C GLU A 359 10.37 9.96 10.69
N LYS A 360 10.10 9.69 11.97
CA LYS A 360 10.13 8.34 12.56
C LYS A 360 9.15 7.42 11.85
N LEU A 361 7.93 7.87 11.58
CA LEU A 361 6.92 7.09 10.87
C LEU A 361 7.41 6.74 9.47
N VAL A 362 7.86 7.74 8.70
CA VAL A 362 8.34 7.55 7.32
C VAL A 362 9.53 6.60 7.30
N LYS A 363 10.49 6.76 8.21
CA LYS A 363 11.69 5.90 8.32
C LYS A 363 11.33 4.46 8.66
N LYS A 364 10.42 4.25 9.62
CA LYS A 364 9.97 2.91 10.02
C LYS A 364 9.20 2.20 8.91
N LEU A 365 8.30 2.90 8.23
CA LEU A 365 7.56 2.34 7.10
C LEU A 365 8.48 2.06 5.91
N LYS A 366 9.47 2.91 5.64
CA LYS A 366 10.48 2.69 4.59
C LYS A 366 11.34 1.46 4.88
N ASP A 367 11.79 1.28 6.12
CA ASP A 367 12.52 0.08 6.55
C ASP A 367 11.64 -1.18 6.37
N ALA A 368 10.39 -1.14 6.82
CA ALA A 368 9.46 -2.25 6.65
C ALA A 368 9.17 -2.56 5.17
N LYS A 369 8.98 -1.54 4.33
CA LYS A 369 8.85 -1.69 2.88
C LYS A 369 10.07 -2.37 2.27
N SER A 370 11.28 -2.02 2.71
CA SER A 370 12.52 -2.64 2.22
C SER A 370 12.61 -4.15 2.55
N LYS A 371 11.88 -4.59 3.58
CA LYS A 371 11.75 -6.01 3.98
C LYS A 371 10.60 -6.73 3.24
N GLY A 372 9.89 -6.04 2.34
CA GLY A 372 8.84 -6.61 1.48
C GLY A 372 7.40 -6.26 1.88
N LEU A 373 7.20 -5.41 2.90
CA LEU A 373 5.87 -4.92 3.31
C LEU A 373 5.18 -4.24 2.12
N LEU A 374 3.87 -4.51 1.94
CA LEU A 374 3.08 -3.96 0.83
C LEU A 374 2.06 -2.90 1.26
N GLY A 375 1.71 -2.85 2.54
CA GLY A 375 0.77 -1.86 3.04
C GLY A 375 0.94 -1.52 4.51
N VAL A 376 0.12 -0.57 4.97
CA VAL A 376 -0.01 -0.17 6.36
C VAL A 376 -1.48 0.08 6.67
N GLU A 377 -1.90 -0.31 7.87
CA GLU A 377 -3.22 0.06 8.40
C GLU A 377 -3.20 1.54 8.73
N ALA A 378 -3.76 2.34 7.82
CA ALA A 378 -3.79 3.79 7.95
C ALA A 378 -4.98 4.27 8.77
N PHE A 379 -6.07 3.51 8.79
CA PHE A 379 -7.29 3.89 9.49
C PHE A 379 -7.61 2.84 10.55
N HIS A 380 -7.44 3.20 11.81
CA HIS A 380 -7.60 2.28 12.93
C HIS A 380 -8.60 2.84 13.95
N GLY A 381 -9.43 1.98 14.54
CA GLY A 381 -10.50 2.39 15.48
C GLY A 381 -10.01 3.19 16.70
N GLU A 382 -8.80 2.93 17.18
CA GLU A 382 -8.20 3.63 18.33
C GLU A 382 -7.31 4.82 17.94
N ALA A 383 -7.06 5.04 16.65
CA ALA A 383 -6.18 6.12 16.20
C ALA A 383 -6.95 7.44 16.07
N SER A 384 -6.32 8.56 16.43
CA SER A 384 -6.87 9.89 16.14
C SER A 384 -7.01 10.08 14.62
N ARG A 385 -7.93 10.97 14.22
CA ARG A 385 -8.08 11.33 12.81
C ARG A 385 -6.74 11.82 12.26
N GLU A 386 -6.05 12.68 12.99
CA GLU A 386 -4.75 13.26 12.64
C GLU A 386 -3.70 12.17 12.40
N ALA A 387 -3.57 11.19 13.31
CA ALA A 387 -2.66 10.05 13.12
C ALA A 387 -3.03 9.24 11.86
N CYS A 388 -4.32 9.00 11.61
CA CYS A 388 -4.74 8.26 10.42
C CYS A 388 -4.34 8.97 9.12
N LEU A 389 -4.51 10.30 9.06
CA LEU A 389 -4.15 11.10 7.90
C LEU A 389 -2.62 11.14 7.71
N GLU A 390 -1.88 11.22 8.82
CA GLU A 390 -0.41 11.17 8.85
C GLU A 390 0.10 9.84 8.26
N ILE A 391 -0.46 8.71 8.71
CA ILE A 391 -0.12 7.37 8.20
C ILE A 391 -0.52 7.23 6.73
N SER A 392 -1.70 7.72 6.34
CA SER A 392 -2.15 7.71 4.93
C SER A 392 -1.18 8.47 4.03
N ALA A 393 -0.70 9.63 4.46
CA ALA A 393 0.25 10.45 3.71
C ALA A 393 1.60 9.74 3.55
N ALA A 394 2.16 9.20 4.64
CA ALA A 394 3.39 8.42 4.60
C ALA A 394 3.27 7.19 3.69
N ALA A 395 2.14 6.48 3.77
CA ALA A 395 1.85 5.33 2.91
C ALA A 395 1.79 5.72 1.43
N ARG A 396 1.06 6.80 1.11
CA ARG A 396 0.91 7.29 -0.26
C ARG A 396 2.24 7.74 -0.87
N TYR A 397 3.08 8.43 -0.08
CA TYR A 397 4.43 8.82 -0.47
C TYR A 397 5.33 7.60 -0.73
N LEU A 398 5.26 6.59 0.15
CA LEU A 398 6.05 5.37 0.02
C LEU A 398 5.46 4.38 -1.00
N GLY A 399 4.30 4.63 -1.60
CA GLY A 399 3.63 3.68 -2.49
C GLY A 399 3.20 2.39 -1.79
N LEU A 400 2.82 2.49 -0.51
CA LEU A 400 2.24 1.41 0.28
C LEU A 400 0.70 1.47 0.17
N VAL A 401 0.06 0.31 0.11
CA VAL A 401 -1.41 0.21 0.18
C VAL A 401 -1.89 0.59 1.58
N ARG A 402 -3.06 1.20 1.66
CA ARG A 402 -3.67 1.65 2.91
C ARG A 402 -4.84 0.73 3.23
N THR A 403 -4.83 0.15 4.41
CA THR A 403 -5.96 -0.64 4.92
C THR A 403 -6.65 0.08 6.07
N CYS A 404 -7.81 -0.45 6.45
CA CYS A 404 -8.63 0.03 7.55
C CYS A 404 -9.08 -1.12 8.44
N GLY A 405 -9.21 -0.88 9.74
CA GLY A 405 -9.60 -1.90 10.70
C GLY A 405 -10.09 -1.30 12.01
N SER A 406 -11.22 -1.79 12.52
CA SER A 406 -11.68 -1.41 13.85
C SER A 406 -10.86 -2.09 14.95
N ASP A 407 -10.21 -3.22 14.64
CA ASP A 407 -9.58 -4.10 15.62
C ASP A 407 -10.59 -4.55 16.69
N ASP A 408 -11.79 -4.92 16.21
CA ASP A 408 -12.92 -5.31 17.05
C ASP A 408 -12.68 -6.69 17.68
N HIS A 409 -12.78 -6.71 19.00
CA HIS A 409 -12.68 -7.92 19.84
C HIS A 409 -14.00 -8.18 20.59
N GLY A 410 -15.11 -7.64 20.09
CA GLY A 410 -16.39 -7.61 20.78
C GLY A 410 -16.30 -6.91 22.13
N THR A 411 -16.81 -7.56 23.18
CA THR A 411 -16.91 -6.93 24.51
C THR A 411 -15.58 -6.82 25.27
N ASN A 412 -14.50 -7.45 24.78
CA ASN A 412 -13.16 -7.34 25.36
C ASN A 412 -12.54 -5.96 25.16
N LYS A 413 -12.89 -5.25 24.07
CA LYS A 413 -12.49 -3.87 23.83
C LYS A 413 -13.71 -2.96 23.78
N LYS A 414 -13.86 -2.09 24.78
CA LYS A 414 -15.01 -1.15 24.87
C LYS A 414 -14.88 0.10 24.01
N HIS A 415 -13.71 0.31 23.39
CA HIS A 415 -13.37 1.58 22.74
C HIS A 415 -13.39 1.49 21.21
N THR A 416 -13.46 0.30 20.62
CA THR A 416 -13.53 0.11 19.18
C THR A 416 -14.85 -0.55 18.81
N THR A 417 -15.62 0.13 17.97
CA THR A 417 -16.84 -0.43 17.38
C THR A 417 -16.56 -0.78 15.94
N LEU A 418 -17.08 -1.93 15.50
CA LEU A 418 -17.17 -2.31 14.09
C LEU A 418 -17.58 -1.13 13.21
N TYR A 419 -16.93 -0.97 12.06
CA TYR A 419 -17.34 0.04 11.08
C TYR A 419 -18.72 -0.26 10.47
N HIS A 420 -19.28 0.74 9.76
CA HIS A 420 -20.60 0.66 9.14
C HIS A 420 -20.53 0.97 7.64
N LYS A 421 -21.58 0.65 6.88
CA LYS A 421 -21.65 0.91 5.42
C LYS A 421 -21.31 2.35 5.00
N ASP A 422 -21.54 3.33 5.89
CA ASP A 422 -21.37 4.75 5.63
C ASP A 422 -19.98 5.26 6.08
N THR A 423 -19.11 4.38 6.58
CA THR A 423 -17.74 4.72 6.95
C THR A 423 -16.90 4.92 5.69
N HIS A 424 -16.34 6.11 5.53
CA HIS A 424 -15.43 6.44 4.44
C HIS A 424 -14.07 6.89 4.99
N PHE A 425 -12.99 6.34 4.43
CA PHE A 425 -11.64 6.57 4.93
C PHE A 425 -10.87 7.60 4.12
N LEU A 426 -11.02 7.54 2.80
CA LEU A 426 -10.35 8.41 1.85
C LEU A 426 -11.33 9.49 1.42
N ALA A 427 -11.17 10.70 1.95
CA ALA A 427 -12.00 11.84 1.59
C ALA A 427 -11.55 12.42 0.24
N GLY A 428 -12.38 12.28 -0.79
CA GLY A 428 -12.16 12.91 -2.09
C GLY A 428 -10.91 12.42 -2.82
N ARG A 429 -10.38 13.27 -3.70
CA ARG A 429 -9.17 12.96 -4.49
C ARG A 429 -7.92 13.31 -3.70
N GLU A 430 -7.02 12.37 -3.46
CA GLU A 430 -5.69 12.68 -2.92
C GLU A 430 -4.66 12.83 -4.06
N ILE A 431 -3.89 13.90 -4.00
CA ILE A 431 -2.88 14.26 -4.99
C ILE A 431 -1.52 14.34 -4.29
N LEU A 432 -0.57 13.53 -4.74
CA LEU A 432 0.82 13.64 -4.31
C LEU A 432 1.50 14.72 -5.16
N VAL A 433 2.07 15.71 -4.50
CA VAL A 433 2.79 16.85 -5.10
C VAL A 433 4.19 16.86 -4.51
N VAL A 434 5.17 17.28 -5.31
CA VAL A 434 6.57 17.43 -4.90
C VAL A 434 6.99 18.88 -4.96
N GLY A 435 7.71 19.34 -3.94
CA GLY A 435 8.22 20.70 -3.85
C GLY A 435 9.74 20.72 -3.67
N ALA A 436 10.41 21.64 -4.35
CA ALA A 436 11.86 21.83 -4.27
C ALA A 436 12.22 22.87 -3.21
N LEU A 437 12.82 22.43 -2.11
CA LEU A 437 13.49 23.30 -1.14
C LEU A 437 14.89 23.64 -1.66
N ILE A 438 14.95 24.62 -2.53
CA ILE A 438 16.19 25.15 -3.12
C ILE A 438 16.73 26.21 -2.16
N ARG A 439 17.86 25.93 -1.51
CA ARG A 439 18.51 26.87 -0.58
C ARG A 439 19.56 27.71 -1.28
N ARG A 440 19.61 29.00 -0.96
CA ARG A 440 20.56 29.95 -1.57
C ARG A 440 22.03 29.55 -1.39
N ASN A 441 22.40 29.11 -0.19
CA ASN A 441 23.78 28.75 0.15
C ASN A 441 24.32 27.54 -0.65
N GLU A 442 23.43 26.63 -1.04
CA GLU A 442 23.73 25.44 -1.85
C GLU A 442 23.70 25.74 -3.36
N ASN A 443 23.13 26.88 -3.76
CA ASN A 443 22.86 27.27 -5.15
C ASN A 443 23.38 28.68 -5.47
N ARG A 444 24.56 29.02 -4.94
CA ARG A 444 25.11 30.39 -5.00
C ARG A 444 25.34 30.93 -6.42
N TRP A 445 25.59 30.05 -7.38
CA TRP A 445 25.80 30.43 -8.78
C TRP A 445 24.60 31.18 -9.36
N LEU A 446 23.37 30.80 -8.96
CA LEU A 446 22.13 31.46 -9.38
C LEU A 446 21.98 32.89 -8.84
N VAL A 447 22.74 33.26 -7.80
CA VAL A 447 22.74 34.61 -7.20
C VAL A 447 23.81 35.51 -7.84
N LEU A 448 24.80 34.92 -8.51
CA LEU A 448 25.91 35.64 -9.12
C LEU A 448 25.59 36.12 -10.54
N GLU A 449 24.54 35.58 -11.13
CA GLU A 449 24.03 35.97 -12.43
C GLU A 449 22.82 36.91 -12.24
N ASP A 450 22.86 38.09 -12.89
CA ASP A 450 21.86 39.15 -12.77
C ASP A 450 20.58 38.78 -13.56
N TYR A 451 19.92 37.70 -13.13
CA TYR A 451 18.77 37.12 -13.80
C TYR A 451 17.55 38.05 -13.71
N PRO A 452 16.98 38.48 -14.85
CA PRO A 452 15.78 39.32 -14.85
C PRO A 452 14.63 38.63 -14.10
N GLY A 453 14.16 39.27 -13.03
CA GLY A 453 13.04 38.77 -12.24
C GLY A 453 13.41 37.96 -10.99
N LEU A 454 14.71 37.71 -10.73
CA LEU A 454 15.19 37.10 -9.48
C LEU A 454 15.80 38.15 -8.55
N ALA A 455 15.08 38.55 -7.52
CA ALA A 455 15.58 39.55 -6.56
C ALA A 455 16.64 38.95 -5.62
N ALA A 456 17.76 39.64 -5.44
CA ALA A 456 18.76 39.28 -4.44
C ALA A 456 18.21 39.48 -3.01
N PRO A 457 18.50 38.57 -2.07
CA PRO A 457 18.01 38.68 -0.70
C PRO A 457 18.66 39.84 0.05
N GLN A 458 17.90 40.49 0.93
CA GLN A 458 18.35 41.63 1.72
C GLN A 458 19.17 41.22 2.96
N ASP A 459 19.02 39.97 3.43
CA ASP A 459 19.68 39.42 4.61
C ASP A 459 20.47 38.12 4.28
N SER A 460 21.46 37.79 5.10
CA SER A 460 22.26 36.56 4.99
C SER A 460 22.34 35.74 6.28
N SER A 461 21.72 36.20 7.39
CA SER A 461 21.72 35.46 8.66
C SER A 461 20.80 34.24 8.66
N HIS A 462 19.75 34.26 7.84
CA HIS A 462 18.71 33.23 7.80
C HIS A 462 18.75 32.40 6.51
N ALA A 463 18.20 31.17 6.58
CA ALA A 463 18.05 30.33 5.40
C ALA A 463 17.04 30.95 4.42
N HIS A 464 17.48 31.17 3.18
CA HIS A 464 16.63 31.66 2.10
C HIS A 464 16.29 30.53 1.12
N PHE A 465 15.03 30.48 0.74
CA PHE A 465 14.43 29.51 -0.17
C PHE A 465 14.00 30.19 -1.46
N LEU A 466 14.18 29.52 -2.60
CA LEU A 466 13.69 30.01 -3.88
C LEU A 466 12.18 29.76 -3.98
N LEU A 467 11.41 30.83 -4.15
CA LEU A 467 9.96 30.77 -4.40
C LEU A 467 9.66 31.24 -5.82
N ALA A 468 8.64 30.66 -6.43
CA ALA A 468 8.17 31.05 -7.75
C ALA A 468 6.69 31.46 -7.70
N ARG A 469 6.31 32.43 -8.53
CA ARG A 469 4.92 32.91 -8.63
C ARG A 469 4.23 32.34 -9.86
N ARG A 470 3.07 31.73 -9.67
CA ARG A 470 2.30 31.05 -10.72
C ARG A 470 1.78 32.06 -11.77
N ALA A 471 2.12 31.81 -13.04
CA ALA A 471 1.66 32.63 -14.18
C ALA A 471 0.60 31.94 -15.05
N THR A 472 0.37 30.65 -14.84
CA THR A 472 -0.58 29.85 -15.63
C THR A 472 -2.02 29.98 -15.11
N THR A 473 -2.99 29.95 -16.01
CA THR A 473 -4.42 30.02 -15.66
C THR A 473 -4.84 28.79 -14.86
N GLY A 474 -5.50 28.99 -13.71
CA GLY A 474 -5.94 27.89 -12.86
C GLY A 474 -5.99 28.25 -11.37
N HIS A 475 -6.06 27.21 -10.52
CA HIS A 475 -6.03 27.38 -9.07
C HIS A 475 -4.69 27.97 -8.63
N GLY A 476 -4.73 29.09 -7.90
CA GLY A 476 -3.54 29.73 -7.36
C GLY A 476 -2.80 30.68 -8.32
N LEU A 477 -3.42 31.13 -9.41
CA LEU A 477 -2.84 32.18 -10.28
C LEU A 477 -2.40 33.38 -9.43
N GLY A 478 -1.14 33.81 -9.61
CA GLY A 478 -0.54 34.92 -8.87
C GLY A 478 -0.05 34.59 -7.45
N LYS A 479 -0.26 33.37 -6.96
CA LYS A 479 0.25 32.92 -5.66
C LYS A 479 1.69 32.44 -5.75
N TRP A 480 2.39 32.50 -4.62
CA TRP A 480 3.76 32.00 -4.45
C TRP A 480 3.77 30.54 -4.01
N GLU A 481 4.73 29.76 -4.48
CA GLU A 481 4.87 28.35 -4.14
C GLU A 481 6.35 27.90 -4.18
N LEU A 482 6.60 26.72 -3.63
CA LEU A 482 7.81 25.98 -3.98
C LEU A 482 7.72 25.49 -5.43
N PRO A 483 8.81 25.62 -6.21
CA PRO A 483 8.90 24.99 -7.53
C PRO A 483 8.68 23.48 -7.47
N GLY A 484 8.03 22.92 -8.49
CA GLY A 484 7.64 21.52 -8.53
C GLY A 484 6.17 21.32 -8.90
N GLY A 485 5.70 20.09 -8.79
CA GLY A 485 4.40 19.76 -9.33
C GLY A 485 3.89 18.38 -8.96
N LYS A 486 2.95 17.89 -9.75
CA LYS A 486 2.20 16.67 -9.41
C LYS A 486 3.01 15.43 -9.76
N VAL A 487 3.02 14.45 -8.86
CA VAL A 487 3.56 13.12 -9.15
C VAL A 487 2.55 12.32 -9.96
N GLU A 488 3.00 11.80 -11.10
CA GLU A 488 2.18 10.93 -11.94
C GLU A 488 1.99 9.54 -11.33
N VAL A 489 1.01 8.79 -11.83
CA VAL A 489 0.71 7.45 -11.29
C VAL A 489 1.85 6.50 -11.63
N GLY A 490 2.49 5.95 -10.59
CA GLY A 490 3.64 5.04 -10.74
C GLY A 490 5.00 5.74 -10.85
N GLU A 491 5.01 7.08 -10.90
CA GLU A 491 6.25 7.86 -10.98
C GLU A 491 6.94 7.92 -9.60
N ASN A 492 8.28 7.84 -9.60
CA ASN A 492 9.06 8.07 -8.39
C ASN A 492 9.01 9.57 -8.03
N PRO A 493 8.71 9.96 -6.78
CA PRO A 493 8.61 11.37 -6.41
C PRO A 493 9.86 12.22 -6.71
N ARG A 494 11.06 11.63 -6.65
CA ARG A 494 12.29 12.35 -7.01
C ARG A 494 12.44 12.58 -8.51
N ASP A 495 12.00 11.61 -9.32
CA ASP A 495 12.03 11.74 -10.77
C ASP A 495 10.96 12.72 -11.24
N ALA A 496 9.79 12.70 -10.61
CA ALA A 496 8.77 13.74 -10.78
C ALA A 496 9.36 15.12 -10.51
N LEU A 497 10.05 15.31 -9.39
CA LEU A 497 10.63 16.62 -9.08
C LEU A 497 11.70 17.05 -10.08
N ARG A 498 12.54 16.13 -10.57
CA ARG A 498 13.50 16.44 -11.65
C ARG A 498 12.80 16.88 -12.92
N ARG A 499 11.75 16.16 -13.33
CA ARG A 499 10.94 16.46 -14.51
C ARG A 499 10.29 17.84 -14.38
N GLU A 500 9.60 18.09 -13.28
CA GLU A 500 8.92 19.37 -13.02
C GLU A 500 9.92 20.54 -13.02
N ILE A 501 11.06 20.44 -12.32
CA ILE A 501 12.06 21.52 -12.35
C ILE A 501 12.63 21.75 -13.75
N ARG A 502 12.87 20.69 -14.54
CA ARG A 502 13.33 20.84 -15.91
C ARG A 502 12.27 21.51 -16.78
N GLU A 503 11.00 21.17 -16.61
CA GLU A 503 9.87 21.76 -17.36
C GLU A 503 9.66 23.22 -16.99
N GLU A 504 9.70 23.56 -15.69
CA GLU A 504 9.39 24.89 -15.16
C GLU A 504 10.55 25.88 -15.25
N MET A 505 11.80 25.39 -15.14
CA MET A 505 13.01 26.20 -15.03
C MET A 505 14.06 25.96 -16.11
N GLY A 506 13.93 24.90 -16.91
CA GLY A 506 14.96 24.50 -17.89
C GLY A 506 16.25 23.98 -17.28
N LEU A 507 16.27 23.66 -15.98
CA LEU A 507 17.48 23.27 -15.25
C LEU A 507 17.47 21.79 -14.84
N ASP A 508 18.65 21.17 -14.90
CA ASP A 508 18.88 19.86 -14.31
C ASP A 508 19.16 19.96 -12.81
N THR A 509 18.86 18.89 -12.06
CA THR A 509 18.92 18.93 -10.59
C THR A 509 19.43 17.65 -9.93
N GLU A 510 20.05 17.84 -8.78
CA GLU A 510 20.28 16.79 -7.78
C GLU A 510 19.24 16.89 -6.67
N VAL A 511 18.40 15.85 -6.57
CA VAL A 511 17.34 15.75 -5.56
C VAL A 511 17.84 14.94 -4.36
N GLY A 512 17.84 15.57 -3.19
CA GLY A 512 18.33 15.02 -1.93
C GLY A 512 17.37 14.05 -1.22
N PRO A 513 17.58 13.80 0.09
CA PRO A 513 16.59 13.13 0.93
C PRO A 513 15.29 13.95 1.03
N LEU A 514 14.20 13.26 1.38
CA LEU A 514 12.96 13.92 1.80
C LEU A 514 13.29 14.82 2.99
N ALA A 515 12.93 16.09 2.90
CA ALA A 515 13.09 17.06 3.96
C ALA A 515 11.83 17.06 4.84
N GLU A 516 10.68 17.27 4.22
CA GLU A 516 9.39 17.36 4.93
C GLU A 516 8.30 16.65 4.12
N LEU A 517 7.30 16.11 4.82
CA LEU A 517 6.09 15.56 4.22
C LEU A 517 4.90 16.08 5.01
N LEU A 518 3.92 16.66 4.32
CA LEU A 518 2.78 17.30 4.97
C LEU A 518 1.51 17.13 4.15
N THR A 519 0.37 17.36 4.80
CA THR A 519 -0.95 17.27 4.16
C THR A 519 -1.73 18.56 4.29
N HIS A 520 -2.49 18.89 3.25
CA HIS A 520 -3.43 20.00 3.27
C HIS A 520 -4.76 19.60 2.62
N ASP A 521 -5.86 19.89 3.30
CA ASP A 521 -7.23 19.64 2.84
C ASP A 521 -7.79 20.86 2.10
N TYR A 522 -8.18 20.66 0.84
CA TYR A 522 -8.99 21.61 0.07
C TYR A 522 -10.42 21.09 -0.05
N ASP A 523 -11.33 21.93 -0.53
CA ASP A 523 -12.69 21.47 -0.86
C ASP A 523 -12.64 20.43 -2.00
N GLY A 524 -13.08 19.20 -1.71
CA GLY A 524 -13.14 18.08 -2.64
C GLY A 524 -11.84 17.30 -2.91
N PHE A 525 -10.67 17.77 -2.46
CA PHE A 525 -9.40 17.06 -2.65
C PHE A 525 -8.37 17.38 -1.56
N ARG A 526 -7.38 16.50 -1.41
CA ARG A 526 -6.26 16.66 -0.50
C ARG A 526 -4.95 16.70 -1.26
N ILE A 527 -4.05 17.59 -0.85
CA ILE A 527 -2.65 17.57 -1.27
C ILE A 527 -1.82 16.87 -0.20
N ILE A 528 -0.95 15.98 -0.65
CA ILE A 528 0.18 15.44 0.11
C ILE A 528 1.43 16.04 -0.53
N LEU A 529 2.10 16.94 0.16
CA LEU A 529 3.27 17.66 -0.36
C LEU A 529 4.55 17.03 0.20
N ALA A 530 5.37 16.45 -0.68
CA ALA A 530 6.67 15.89 -0.37
C ALA A 530 7.78 16.86 -0.78
N CYS A 531 8.43 17.48 0.20
CA CYS A 531 9.46 18.48 -0.02
C CYS A 531 10.84 17.84 0.01
N PHE A 532 11.69 18.18 -0.96
CA PHE A 532 13.06 17.68 -1.05
C PHE A 532 14.06 18.82 -1.07
N GLY A 533 15.22 18.64 -0.43
CA GLY A 533 16.37 19.52 -0.67
C GLY A 533 16.85 19.36 -2.11
N VAL A 534 17.07 20.47 -2.81
CA VAL A 534 17.45 20.46 -4.22
C VAL A 534 18.68 21.34 -4.47
N ARG A 535 19.64 20.77 -5.20
CA ARG A 535 20.76 21.49 -5.80
C ARG A 535 20.55 21.56 -7.31
N LEU A 536 20.45 22.78 -7.83
CA LEU A 536 20.36 23.08 -9.26
C LEU A 536 21.77 22.96 -9.88
N LEU A 537 21.84 22.30 -11.03
CA LEU A 537 23.05 22.26 -11.85
C LEU A 537 23.12 23.53 -12.70
N GLU A 538 24.34 24.05 -12.90
CA GLU A 538 24.58 25.29 -13.65
C GLU A 538 24.02 25.21 -15.08
N GLY A 539 23.28 26.24 -15.48
CA GLY A 539 22.63 26.31 -16.78
C GLY A 539 21.75 27.56 -16.92
N PRO A 540 21.22 27.82 -18.14
CA PRO A 540 20.37 28.99 -18.38
C PRO A 540 18.99 28.80 -17.74
N LEU A 541 18.60 29.69 -16.83
CA LEU A 541 17.26 29.69 -16.24
C LEU A 541 16.20 30.11 -17.28
N GLN A 542 15.17 29.28 -17.44
CA GLN A 542 14.04 29.52 -18.33
C GLN A 542 12.72 29.33 -17.58
N MET A 543 12.01 30.42 -17.30
CA MET A 543 10.72 30.34 -16.61
C MET A 543 9.60 30.11 -17.63
N THR A 544 8.96 28.94 -17.56
CA THR A 544 7.87 28.57 -18.49
C THR A 544 6.50 28.62 -17.81
N ALA A 545 6.42 28.33 -16.52
CA ALA A 545 5.19 28.27 -15.72
C ALA A 545 5.02 29.45 -14.75
N HIS A 546 6.09 30.23 -14.53
CA HIS A 546 6.17 31.30 -13.54
C HIS A 546 6.55 32.63 -14.17
N ASP A 547 6.06 33.74 -13.60
CA ASP A 547 6.36 35.09 -14.08
C ASP A 547 7.39 35.83 -13.19
N GLN A 548 7.65 35.32 -11.99
CA GLN A 548 8.60 35.89 -11.05
C GLN A 548 9.19 34.82 -10.12
N MET A 549 10.44 35.01 -9.70
CA MET A 549 11.09 34.21 -8.65
C MET A 549 11.77 35.10 -7.61
N ILE A 550 11.82 34.67 -6.35
CA ILE A 550 12.49 35.42 -5.29
C ILE A 550 13.21 34.49 -4.33
N TRP A 551 14.23 35.03 -3.66
CA TRP A 551 14.77 34.46 -2.44
C TRP A 551 14.01 35.02 -1.24
N ALA A 552 13.41 34.16 -0.43
CA ALA A 552 12.71 34.55 0.79
C ALA A 552 13.10 33.64 1.95
N THR A 553 13.24 34.21 3.14
CA THR A 553 13.25 33.44 4.39
C THR A 553 11.88 32.80 4.65
N ALA A 554 11.81 31.81 5.53
CA ALA A 554 10.53 31.21 5.91
C ALA A 554 9.56 32.25 6.52
N HIS A 555 10.08 33.21 7.29
CA HIS A 555 9.28 34.30 7.85
C HIS A 555 8.74 35.25 6.76
N GLU A 556 9.57 35.63 5.80
CA GLU A 556 9.14 36.45 4.66
C GLU A 556 8.12 35.73 3.79
N ALA A 557 8.28 34.42 3.57
CA ALA A 557 7.35 33.61 2.80
C ALA A 557 5.92 33.65 3.39
N LEU A 558 5.80 33.65 4.72
CA LEU A 558 4.51 33.77 5.42
C LEU A 558 3.83 35.13 5.25
N HIS A 559 4.56 36.16 4.79
CA HIS A 559 4.01 37.47 4.46
C HIS A 559 3.63 37.62 2.98
N LEU A 560 3.93 36.62 2.15
CA LEU A 560 3.50 36.55 0.75
C LEU A 560 2.16 35.81 0.64
N ASP A 561 1.45 36.02 -0.47
CA ASP A 561 0.27 35.21 -0.80
C ASP A 561 0.71 33.82 -1.31
N VAL A 562 1.21 32.99 -0.41
CA VAL A 562 1.62 31.61 -0.70
C VAL A 562 0.42 30.67 -0.86
N LEU A 563 0.62 29.56 -1.57
CA LEU A 563 -0.34 28.47 -1.59
C LEU A 563 -0.59 27.92 -0.17
N ALA A 564 -1.83 27.57 0.11
CA ALA A 564 -2.25 27.14 1.45
C ALA A 564 -1.55 25.85 1.93
N ALA A 565 -1.17 24.97 0.99
CA ALA A 565 -0.40 23.77 1.28
C ALA A 565 1.03 24.10 1.77
N ASP A 566 1.63 25.18 1.26
CA ASP A 566 2.99 25.59 1.58
C ASP A 566 3.07 26.40 2.89
N VAL A 567 1.96 26.97 3.37
CA VAL A 567 1.92 27.73 4.64
C VAL A 567 2.45 26.90 5.81
N ALA A 568 1.93 25.68 5.98
CA ALA A 568 2.32 24.80 7.10
C ALA A 568 3.81 24.44 7.07
N LEU A 569 4.39 24.34 5.87
CA LEU A 569 5.82 24.13 5.68
C LEU A 569 6.62 25.35 6.16
N PHE A 570 6.23 26.56 5.74
CA PHE A 570 6.95 27.76 6.13
C PHE A 570 6.78 28.10 7.63
N GLU A 571 5.64 27.80 8.23
CA GLU A 571 5.44 27.90 9.69
C GLU A 571 6.43 27.00 10.45
N GLU A 572 6.62 25.78 9.96
CA GLU A 572 7.58 24.85 10.54
C GLU A 572 9.02 25.32 10.36
N LEU A 573 9.41 25.67 9.12
CA LEU A 573 10.76 26.14 8.83
C LEU A 573 11.10 27.40 9.64
N ALA A 574 10.14 28.33 9.77
CA ALA A 574 10.30 29.53 10.60
C ALA A 574 10.48 29.20 12.08
N ARG A 575 9.86 28.13 12.58
CA ARG A 575 10.05 27.65 13.96
C ARG A 575 11.40 27.00 14.19
N GLN A 576 11.95 26.31 13.19
CA GLN A 576 13.28 25.69 13.24
C GLN A 576 14.42 26.71 13.16
N ASP A 577 14.16 27.87 12.57
CA ASP A 577 15.11 28.99 12.39
C ASP A 577 15.16 29.96 13.60
N ARG A 578 14.48 29.63 14.70
CA ARG A 578 14.54 30.33 16.00
C ARG A 578 15.55 29.67 16.93
#